data_AF-E3RP83-F1
#
_entry.id   AF-E3RP83-F1
#
_cell.length_a   1.000
_cell.length_b   1.000
_cell.length_c   1.000
_cell.angle_alpha   90.00
_cell.angle_beta   90.00
_cell.angle_gamma   90.00
#
_symmetry.space_group_name_H-M   'P 1'
#
loop_
_entity.id
_entity.type
_entity.pdbx_description
1 polymer ?
#
loop_
_entity_poly.entity_id
_entity_poly.type
_entity_poly.pdbx_seq_one_letter_code
_entity_poly.pdbx_strand_id
1 'polypeptide(L)'
;MHSKLLLFCVTFCAYTAHAVDLYVSPSGSDSNAGTAAAPFKTLTKAQQAVRNQIAGTANEGITVHVGAGTYTLSAPLKFTSEDSGKNGVTVKWVGTGATISGGLKITNWVAGSNGVYSADVPMGLKSRNLYVNGKASNYARKKIANRKDFTYTSTDRYAPIKSVGNKQLIMKQNTWYNQIWGYDTVDKNNADFGVWVQNALALLTEGGQFYLDSAAGKIYYKPLSGENMASVYTYLGLSETLIVIGGTYADPVHDISFQDLNFAHTTWLQPANIGYIDQQTGGNICEDKTYDSSNFESTRPNWCQMPSAIQISAAKNIVFSGGNYAMMGAGGIGIGNDANAHITGTGLGANNIAIKDGYFTQVMGNSITAGGIRADAHHPSDARMTNSQIEISGNIFYNVSSLFSSTVPILATYERLRNALVFSLRSVLVAKYQTPQTKVSRRTGYC
;
A
#
# COMPACT_ATOMS: atom_id res chain seq x y z
N MET A 1 65.17 29.87 -39.45
CA MET A 1 64.05 29.07 -38.94
C MET A 1 63.47 29.79 -37.73
N HIS A 2 62.35 30.51 -37.87
CA HIS A 2 61.65 31.15 -36.75
C HIS A 2 60.33 30.41 -36.53
N SER A 3 60.26 29.59 -35.47
CA SER A 3 59.07 28.84 -35.11
C SER A 3 58.13 29.74 -34.32
N LYS A 4 56.95 30.06 -34.86
CA LYS A 4 55.88 30.78 -34.16
C LYS A 4 55.06 29.77 -33.36
N LEU A 5 55.13 29.88 -32.03
CA LEU A 5 54.29 29.12 -31.10
C LEU A 5 52.90 29.76 -31.05
N LEU A 6 51.88 29.09 -31.58
CA LEU A 6 50.47 29.50 -31.43
C LEU A 6 49.98 29.06 -30.05
N LEU A 7 49.63 30.02 -29.21
CA LEU A 7 49.02 29.78 -27.90
C LEU A 7 47.50 29.64 -28.08
N PHE A 8 46.98 28.41 -27.99
CA PHE A 8 45.53 28.17 -27.93
C PHE A 8 45.03 28.51 -26.52
N CYS A 9 44.36 29.66 -26.39
CA CYS A 9 43.64 30.02 -25.17
C CYS A 9 42.34 29.20 -25.11
N VAL A 10 42.38 28.07 -24.40
CA VAL A 10 41.18 27.29 -24.10
C VAL A 10 40.43 28.01 -22.97
N THR A 11 39.38 28.74 -23.33
CA THR A 11 38.47 29.36 -22.35
C THR A 11 37.69 28.25 -21.65
N PHE A 12 38.14 27.86 -20.46
CA PHE A 12 37.39 26.97 -19.58
C PHE A 12 36.20 27.78 -19.00
N CYS A 13 35.03 27.66 -19.63
CA CYS A 13 33.80 28.17 -19.05
C CYS A 13 33.44 27.25 -17.88
N ALA A 14 33.77 27.68 -16.65
CA ALA A 14 33.38 26.95 -15.45
C ALA A 14 31.86 27.06 -15.28
N TYR A 15 31.13 25.99 -15.64
CA TYR A 15 29.74 25.82 -15.23
C TYR A 15 29.73 25.54 -13.72
N THR A 16 29.27 26.50 -12.93
CA THR A 16 28.91 26.26 -11.53
C THR A 16 27.62 25.45 -11.50
N ALA A 17 27.72 24.15 -11.24
CA ALA A 17 26.57 23.29 -11.03
C ALA A 17 25.84 23.68 -9.74
N HIS A 18 24.58 24.11 -9.85
CA HIS A 18 23.72 24.46 -8.72
C HIS A 18 22.51 23.53 -8.69
N ALA A 19 22.60 22.46 -7.88
CA ALA A 19 21.47 21.59 -7.60
C ALA A 19 20.19 22.39 -7.31
N VAL A 20 19.08 21.99 -7.93
CA VAL A 20 17.79 22.65 -7.81
C VAL A 20 17.07 22.16 -6.56
N ASP A 21 16.82 23.07 -5.61
CA ASP A 21 16.03 22.80 -4.42
C ASP A 21 14.61 23.36 -4.56
N LEU A 22 13.62 22.48 -4.45
CA LEU A 22 12.19 22.82 -4.42
C LEU A 22 11.62 22.53 -3.03
N TYR A 23 10.74 23.38 -2.54
CA TYR A 23 10.19 23.29 -1.18
C TYR A 23 8.67 23.19 -1.21
N VAL A 24 8.13 22.29 -0.39
CA VAL A 24 6.69 22.10 -0.21
C VAL A 24 6.36 22.15 1.27
N SER A 25 5.31 22.87 1.67
CA SER A 25 4.85 22.96 3.05
C SER A 25 3.32 22.99 3.12
N PRO A 26 2.67 22.39 4.15
CA PRO A 26 1.22 22.51 4.32
C PRO A 26 0.74 23.97 4.46
N SER A 27 1.62 24.88 4.90
CA SER A 27 1.36 26.32 5.02
C SER A 27 1.73 27.12 3.77
N GLY A 28 2.23 26.47 2.71
CA GLY A 28 2.62 27.12 1.45
C GLY A 28 1.44 27.49 0.55
N SER A 29 1.78 27.90 -0.67
CA SER A 29 0.81 28.18 -1.75
C SER A 29 1.33 27.67 -3.08
N ASP A 30 0.48 27.06 -3.91
CA ASP A 30 0.86 26.59 -5.24
C ASP A 30 1.07 27.71 -6.26
N SER A 31 0.76 28.96 -5.88
CA SER A 31 1.14 30.17 -6.61
C SER A 31 2.57 30.62 -6.32
N ASN A 32 3.22 30.05 -5.31
CA ASN A 32 4.59 30.44 -4.95
C ASN A 32 5.62 29.88 -5.93
N ALA A 33 6.86 30.35 -5.82
CA ALA A 33 7.97 29.90 -6.67
C ALA A 33 8.56 28.54 -6.26
N GLY A 34 8.21 28.00 -5.09
CA GLY A 34 8.77 26.74 -4.58
C GLY A 34 10.13 26.89 -3.91
N THR A 35 10.49 28.08 -3.45
CA THR A 35 11.73 28.34 -2.69
C THR A 35 11.49 28.12 -1.19
N ALA A 36 12.56 28.04 -0.38
CA ALA A 36 12.42 27.88 1.06
C ALA A 36 11.56 28.98 1.72
N ALA A 37 11.67 30.22 1.24
CA ALA A 37 10.89 31.37 1.73
C ALA A 37 9.46 31.40 1.19
N ALA A 38 9.20 30.77 0.04
CA ALA A 38 7.90 30.73 -0.61
C ALA A 38 7.64 29.30 -1.15
N PRO A 39 7.35 28.32 -0.27
CA PRO A 39 7.19 26.93 -0.67
C PRO A 39 5.85 26.70 -1.37
N PHE A 40 5.78 25.68 -2.21
CA PHE A 40 4.53 25.15 -2.75
C PHE A 40 3.65 24.60 -1.62
N LYS A 41 2.34 24.47 -1.88
CA LYS A 41 1.41 23.84 -0.93
C LYS A 41 1.30 22.34 -1.15
N THR A 42 1.27 21.91 -2.41
CA THR A 42 0.96 20.52 -2.78
C THR A 42 2.16 19.79 -3.38
N LEU A 43 2.22 18.48 -3.14
CA LEU A 43 3.21 17.59 -3.76
C LEU A 43 3.04 17.53 -5.28
N THR A 44 1.81 17.62 -5.77
CA THR A 44 1.51 17.68 -7.21
C THR A 44 2.13 18.90 -7.87
N LYS A 45 2.06 20.07 -7.22
CA LYS A 45 2.69 21.28 -7.78
C LYS A 45 4.21 21.16 -7.82
N ALA A 46 4.82 20.60 -6.76
CA ALA A 46 6.25 20.34 -6.74
C ALA A 46 6.67 19.33 -7.80
N GLN A 47 5.90 18.26 -8.02
CA GLN A 47 6.15 17.31 -9.10
C GLN A 47 6.11 18.00 -10.47
N GLN A 48 5.12 18.87 -10.72
CA GLN A 48 5.08 19.64 -11.96
C GLN A 48 6.32 20.53 -12.12
N ALA A 49 6.79 21.15 -11.04
CA ALA A 49 8.02 21.93 -11.07
C ALA A 49 9.25 21.06 -11.36
N VAL A 50 9.35 19.85 -10.80
CA VAL A 50 10.40 18.86 -11.13
C VAL A 50 10.40 18.57 -12.63
N ARG A 51 9.24 18.25 -13.22
CA ARG A 51 9.11 17.98 -14.66
C ARG A 51 9.56 19.15 -15.53
N ASN A 52 9.20 20.38 -15.15
CA ASN A 52 9.63 21.58 -15.87
C ASN A 52 11.15 21.75 -15.83
N GLN A 53 11.80 21.46 -14.70
CA GLN A 53 13.26 21.51 -14.57
C GLN A 53 13.94 20.45 -15.46
N ILE A 54 13.39 19.22 -15.44
CA ILE A 54 13.85 18.12 -16.29
C ILE A 54 13.72 18.46 -17.78
N ALA A 55 12.65 19.14 -18.19
CA ALA A 55 12.42 19.54 -19.59
C ALA A 55 13.32 20.71 -20.03
N GLY A 56 13.63 21.64 -19.13
CA GLY A 56 14.21 22.94 -19.46
C GLY A 56 15.70 22.94 -19.82
N THR A 57 16.54 22.12 -19.15
CA THR A 57 17.99 21.84 -19.41
C THR A 57 18.73 21.25 -18.20
N ALA A 58 18.05 20.86 -17.11
CA ALA A 58 18.74 20.41 -15.89
C ALA A 58 19.65 19.20 -16.16
N ASN A 59 20.96 19.45 -16.11
CA ASN A 59 22.03 18.44 -16.05
C ASN A 59 22.42 18.15 -14.58
N GLU A 60 21.60 18.59 -13.63
CA GLU A 60 21.95 18.78 -12.23
C GLU A 60 20.92 18.12 -11.30
N GLY A 61 21.30 17.92 -10.03
CA GLY A 61 20.45 17.26 -9.05
C GLY A 61 19.23 18.07 -8.68
N ILE A 62 18.07 17.41 -8.60
CA ILE A 62 16.82 18.02 -8.13
C ILE A 62 16.49 17.41 -6.77
N THR A 63 16.34 18.26 -5.76
CA THR A 63 15.88 17.85 -4.42
C THR A 63 14.59 18.58 -4.08
N VAL A 64 13.55 17.81 -3.74
CA VAL A 64 12.29 18.30 -3.21
C VAL A 64 12.29 18.12 -1.69
N HIS A 65 12.36 19.22 -0.96
CA HIS A 65 12.23 19.29 0.49
C HIS A 65 10.76 19.38 0.87
N VAL A 66 10.25 18.32 1.49
CA VAL A 66 8.88 18.21 1.96
C VAL A 66 8.87 18.54 3.45
N GLY A 67 8.33 19.70 3.80
CA GLY A 67 8.21 20.16 5.18
C GLY A 67 7.33 19.23 6.03
N ALA A 68 7.54 19.28 7.34
CA ALA A 68 6.77 18.45 8.26
C ALA A 68 5.25 18.77 8.20
N GLY A 69 4.43 17.73 8.38
CA GLY A 69 2.98 17.84 8.39
C GLY A 69 2.28 16.79 7.52
N THR A 70 0.96 16.85 7.45
CA THR A 70 0.16 15.87 6.69
C THR A 70 -0.26 16.42 5.34
N TYR A 71 0.07 15.69 4.28
CA TYR A 71 -0.31 15.97 2.90
C TYR A 71 -1.38 14.97 2.47
N THR A 72 -2.65 15.35 2.60
CA THR A 72 -3.77 14.51 2.16
C THR A 72 -3.90 14.55 0.65
N LEU A 73 -3.83 13.38 0.02
CA LEU A 73 -3.96 13.20 -1.42
C LEU A 73 -5.44 13.06 -1.81
N SER A 74 -5.87 13.83 -2.81
CA SER A 74 -7.16 13.64 -3.48
C SER A 74 -7.09 12.56 -4.58
N ALA A 75 -5.88 12.28 -5.08
CA ALA A 75 -5.58 11.24 -6.05
C ALA A 75 -4.12 10.75 -5.85
N PRO A 76 -3.76 9.52 -6.28
CA PRO A 76 -2.39 9.03 -6.19
C PRO A 76 -1.41 9.95 -6.94
N LEU A 77 -0.22 10.17 -6.37
CA LEU A 77 0.87 10.86 -7.05
C LEU A 77 1.54 9.88 -8.02
N LYS A 78 1.40 10.15 -9.33
CA LYS A 78 1.85 9.27 -10.41
C LYS A 78 3.17 9.78 -10.97
N PHE A 79 4.23 9.01 -10.77
CA PHE A 79 5.53 9.21 -11.38
C PHE A 79 5.61 8.45 -12.70
N THR A 80 5.92 9.16 -13.77
CA THR A 80 6.14 8.63 -15.12
C THR A 80 7.58 8.91 -15.55
N SER A 81 7.96 8.56 -16.79
CA SER A 81 9.30 8.85 -17.31
C SER A 81 9.62 10.35 -17.37
N GLU A 82 8.60 11.22 -17.34
CA GLU A 82 8.77 12.68 -17.22
C GLU A 82 9.39 13.11 -15.87
N ASP A 83 9.28 12.25 -14.85
CA ASP A 83 9.82 12.49 -13.52
C ASP A 83 11.20 11.85 -13.31
N SER A 84 11.69 11.12 -14.32
CA SER A 84 12.97 10.41 -14.23
C SER A 84 14.15 11.37 -14.16
N GLY A 85 15.15 10.98 -13.38
CA GLY A 85 16.45 11.65 -13.37
C GLY A 85 17.10 11.67 -14.77
N LYS A 86 17.89 12.70 -15.06
CA LYS A 86 18.65 12.81 -16.33
C LYS A 86 20.15 12.79 -16.07
N ASN A 87 20.91 12.32 -17.06
CA ASN A 87 22.38 12.34 -17.06
C ASN A 87 23.02 11.66 -15.83
N GLY A 88 22.40 10.59 -15.32
CA GLY A 88 22.88 9.83 -14.16
C GLY A 88 22.59 10.49 -12.81
N VAL A 89 21.75 11.52 -12.77
CA VAL A 89 21.40 12.24 -11.54
C VAL A 89 20.02 11.83 -11.04
N THR A 90 19.90 11.55 -9.75
CA THR A 90 18.65 11.15 -9.08
C THR A 90 17.80 12.34 -8.66
N VAL A 91 16.48 12.27 -8.88
CA VAL A 91 15.49 13.19 -8.29
C VAL A 91 15.19 12.74 -6.86
N LYS A 92 15.44 13.60 -5.87
CA LYS A 92 15.30 13.26 -4.45
C LYS A 92 14.08 13.92 -3.85
N TRP A 93 13.28 13.17 -3.08
CA TRP A 93 12.19 13.67 -2.25
C TRP A 93 12.53 13.39 -0.79
N VAL A 94 12.77 14.42 0.00
CA VAL A 94 13.25 14.31 1.39
C VAL A 94 12.27 15.01 2.32
N GLY A 95 11.82 14.37 3.41
CA GLY A 95 10.87 15.02 4.31
C GLY A 95 10.65 14.37 5.66
N THR A 96 11.59 14.58 6.59
CA THR A 96 11.44 14.13 7.98
C THR A 96 10.17 14.73 8.61
N GLY A 97 9.28 13.87 9.11
CA GLY A 97 8.02 14.29 9.72
C GLY A 97 6.91 14.68 8.73
N ALA A 98 7.15 14.57 7.42
CA ALA A 98 6.10 14.69 6.42
C ALA A 98 5.32 13.37 6.31
N THR A 99 4.00 13.43 6.30
CA THR A 99 3.12 12.26 6.13
C THR A 99 2.27 12.44 4.89
N ILE A 100 2.49 11.61 3.88
CA ILE A 100 1.65 11.48 2.69
C ILE A 100 0.48 10.59 3.06
N SER A 101 -0.73 11.13 3.00
CA SER A 101 -1.92 10.46 3.52
C SER A 101 -3.02 10.29 2.48
N GLY A 102 -3.61 9.09 2.43
CA GLY A 102 -4.80 8.79 1.64
C GLY A 102 -6.10 8.91 2.44
N GLY A 103 -6.03 9.48 3.65
CA GLY A 103 -7.12 9.43 4.62
C GLY A 103 -7.75 10.79 4.88
N LEU A 104 -9.04 10.76 5.21
CA LEU A 104 -9.78 11.89 5.76
C LEU A 104 -9.62 11.91 7.28
N LYS A 105 -9.08 13.01 7.82
CA LYS A 105 -9.06 13.23 9.28
C LYS A 105 -10.49 13.42 9.79
N ILE A 106 -10.88 12.62 10.77
CA ILE A 106 -12.19 12.72 11.41
C ILE A 106 -12.07 13.59 12.67
N THR A 107 -12.99 14.52 12.82
CA THR A 107 -13.07 15.46 13.96
C THR A 107 -14.52 15.62 14.38
N ASN A 108 -14.78 16.41 15.44
CA ASN A 108 -16.12 16.75 15.90
C ASN A 108 -16.98 15.53 16.28
N TRP A 109 -16.39 14.58 17.01
CA TRP A 109 -17.11 13.43 17.55
C TRP A 109 -18.19 13.87 18.55
N VAL A 110 -19.41 13.39 18.35
CA VAL A 110 -20.56 13.61 19.21
C VAL A 110 -20.91 12.31 19.92
N ALA A 111 -21.03 12.37 21.25
CA ALA A 111 -21.45 11.24 22.06
C ALA A 111 -22.91 10.86 21.74
N GLY A 112 -23.13 9.57 21.50
CA GLY A 112 -24.45 8.94 21.34
C GLY A 112 -24.77 7.98 22.49
N SER A 113 -25.71 7.08 22.25
CA SER A 113 -26.13 6.07 23.23
C SER A 113 -25.12 4.91 23.33
N ASN A 114 -25.16 4.17 24.45
CA ASN A 114 -24.39 2.94 24.66
C ASN A 114 -22.86 3.08 24.46
N GLY A 115 -22.32 4.28 24.68
CA GLY A 115 -20.89 4.59 24.51
C GLY A 115 -20.43 4.65 23.05
N VAL A 116 -21.36 4.76 22.09
CA VAL A 116 -21.04 4.99 20.68
C VAL A 116 -20.93 6.49 20.43
N TYR A 117 -19.90 6.89 19.70
CA TYR A 117 -19.72 8.25 19.19
C TYR A 117 -19.99 8.28 17.69
N SER A 118 -20.40 9.44 17.18
CA SER A 118 -20.60 9.66 15.74
C SER A 118 -19.96 10.95 15.27
N ALA A 119 -19.59 11.02 14.00
CA ALA A 119 -19.12 12.24 13.34
C ALA A 119 -19.69 12.30 11.92
N ASP A 120 -19.88 13.52 11.41
CA ASP A 120 -20.28 13.73 10.03
C ASP A 120 -19.07 13.55 9.09
N VAL A 121 -19.33 12.94 7.94
CA VAL A 121 -18.38 12.76 6.85
C VAL A 121 -19.09 13.07 5.53
N PRO A 122 -18.36 13.42 4.46
CA PRO A 122 -18.98 13.56 3.15
C PRO A 122 -19.84 12.35 2.77
N MET A 123 -21.04 12.61 2.25
CA MET A 123 -21.95 11.55 1.78
C MET A 123 -21.30 10.75 0.64
N GLY A 124 -21.59 9.45 0.59
CA GLY A 124 -21.15 8.56 -0.48
C GLY A 124 -19.76 7.94 -0.28
N LEU A 125 -18.99 8.36 0.74
CA LEU A 125 -17.65 7.83 0.99
C LEU A 125 -17.66 6.31 1.22
N LYS A 126 -16.64 5.64 0.68
CA LYS A 126 -16.42 4.20 0.82
C LYS A 126 -15.07 3.97 1.46
N SER A 127 -15.05 3.09 2.46
CA SER A 127 -13.82 2.70 3.16
C SER A 127 -14.01 1.36 3.84
N ARG A 128 -12.90 0.64 4.00
CA ARG A 128 -12.78 -0.53 4.87
C ARG A 128 -11.98 -0.29 6.14
N ASN A 129 -11.41 0.90 6.31
CA ASN A 129 -10.42 1.14 7.35
C ASN A 129 -10.67 2.47 8.05
N LEU A 130 -11.00 2.39 9.35
CA LEU A 130 -10.89 3.48 10.30
C LEU A 130 -9.65 3.25 11.16
N TYR A 131 -8.78 4.26 11.24
CA TYR A 131 -7.60 4.23 12.09
C TYR A 131 -7.79 5.17 13.27
N VAL A 132 -7.62 4.65 14.48
CA VAL A 132 -7.79 5.39 15.73
C VAL A 132 -6.53 5.22 16.58
N ASN A 133 -5.91 6.34 16.95
CA ASN A 133 -4.67 6.38 17.75
C ASN A 133 -3.58 5.43 17.23
N GLY A 134 -3.39 5.41 15.92
CA GLY A 134 -2.37 4.58 15.27
C GLY A 134 -2.77 3.13 15.01
N LYS A 135 -3.98 2.70 15.36
CA LYS A 135 -4.45 1.30 15.22
C LYS A 135 -5.65 1.18 14.28
N ALA A 136 -5.69 0.10 13.51
CA ALA A 136 -6.87 -0.23 12.71
C ALA A 136 -8.03 -0.66 13.62
N SER A 137 -9.20 -0.06 13.40
CA SER A 137 -10.46 -0.46 14.04
C SER A 137 -11.10 -1.62 13.28
N ASN A 138 -11.84 -2.46 13.98
CA ASN A 138 -12.61 -3.53 13.36
C ASN A 138 -13.95 -2.98 12.86
N TYR A 139 -14.51 -3.57 11.80
CA TYR A 139 -15.93 -3.36 11.56
C TYR A 139 -16.76 -3.77 12.79
N ALA A 140 -17.89 -3.08 12.99
CA ALA A 140 -19.00 -3.57 13.79
C ALA A 140 -19.32 -5.00 13.34
N ARG A 141 -19.10 -5.97 14.23
CA ARG A 141 -19.11 -7.39 13.88
C ARG A 141 -19.55 -8.26 15.05
N LYS A 142 -20.07 -9.44 14.72
CA LYS A 142 -20.43 -10.47 15.70
C LYS A 142 -19.97 -11.83 15.23
N LYS A 143 -19.27 -12.55 16.13
CA LYS A 143 -18.84 -13.93 15.87
C LYS A 143 -20.07 -14.85 15.85
N ILE A 144 -20.11 -15.75 14.87
CA ILE A 144 -21.10 -16.82 14.82
C ILE A 144 -20.61 -17.94 15.75
N ALA A 145 -21.31 -18.17 16.87
CA ALA A 145 -20.81 -19.00 17.98
C ALA A 145 -21.28 -20.47 17.98
N ASN A 146 -22.31 -20.83 17.20
CA ASN A 146 -22.94 -22.15 17.24
C ASN A 146 -23.37 -22.57 15.85
N ARG A 147 -22.69 -23.54 15.20
CA ARG A 147 -23.27 -24.58 14.30
C ARG A 147 -22.30 -25.77 14.12
N LYS A 148 -22.86 -26.98 14.03
CA LYS A 148 -22.17 -28.22 13.64
C LYS A 148 -21.90 -28.31 12.12
N ASP A 149 -22.30 -27.29 11.36
CA ASP A 149 -22.39 -27.30 9.89
C ASP A 149 -21.25 -26.54 9.19
N PHE A 150 -20.31 -25.94 9.93
CA PHE A 150 -19.20 -25.15 9.38
C PHE A 150 -17.88 -25.48 10.07
N THR A 151 -16.83 -25.58 9.26
CA THR A 151 -15.43 -25.84 9.64
C THR A 151 -14.57 -24.72 9.03
N TYR A 152 -13.69 -24.07 9.79
CA TYR A 152 -13.32 -22.65 9.53
C TYR A 152 -11.87 -22.40 9.07
N THR A 153 -11.59 -21.56 8.08
CA THR A 153 -10.28 -21.48 7.39
C THR A 153 -9.17 -20.72 8.09
N SER A 154 -7.91 -21.04 7.73
CA SER A 154 -6.69 -20.29 8.08
C SER A 154 -6.30 -19.15 7.12
N THR A 155 -6.94 -19.12 5.95
CA THR A 155 -6.94 -18.05 4.95
C THR A 155 -8.08 -17.07 5.21
N ASP A 156 -7.89 -15.79 4.90
CA ASP A 156 -8.95 -14.80 5.10
C ASP A 156 -9.92 -14.81 3.92
N ARG A 157 -11.17 -15.16 4.20
CA ARG A 157 -12.24 -15.25 3.21
C ARG A 157 -13.38 -14.30 3.56
N TYR A 158 -13.76 -13.47 2.59
CA TYR A 158 -14.84 -12.49 2.71
C TYR A 158 -15.88 -12.73 1.60
N ALA A 159 -17.13 -12.95 2.00
CA ALA A 159 -18.25 -13.13 1.09
C ALA A 159 -19.29 -12.02 1.30
N PRO A 160 -19.62 -11.22 0.27
CA PRO A 160 -20.68 -10.22 0.37
C PRO A 160 -22.06 -10.85 0.55
N ILE A 161 -22.91 -10.22 1.34
CA ILE A 161 -24.32 -10.57 1.48
C ILE A 161 -25.10 -9.79 0.40
N LYS A 162 -25.91 -10.51 -0.40
CA LYS A 162 -26.78 -9.93 -1.43
C LYS A 162 -28.06 -9.36 -0.82
N SER A 163 -28.71 -10.11 0.07
CA SER A 163 -29.92 -9.66 0.77
C SER A 163 -30.09 -10.37 2.11
N VAL A 164 -30.90 -9.77 2.98
CA VAL A 164 -31.24 -10.29 4.31
C VAL A 164 -32.73 -10.59 4.35
N GLY A 165 -33.10 -11.80 4.78
CA GLY A 165 -34.46 -12.24 5.04
C GLY A 165 -34.69 -12.59 6.51
N ASN A 166 -35.87 -13.09 6.84
CA ASN A 166 -36.16 -13.56 8.20
C ASN A 166 -35.31 -14.79 8.53
N LYS A 167 -34.33 -14.63 9.44
CA LYS A 167 -33.35 -15.68 9.81
C LYS A 167 -32.56 -16.27 8.63
N GLN A 168 -32.45 -15.54 7.52
CA GLN A 168 -31.77 -15.99 6.31
C GLN A 168 -30.84 -14.89 5.78
N LEU A 169 -29.64 -15.27 5.37
CA LEU A 169 -28.74 -14.43 4.59
C LEU A 169 -28.65 -15.03 3.19
N ILE A 170 -28.90 -14.24 2.16
CA ILE A 170 -28.65 -14.62 0.78
C ILE A 170 -27.27 -14.08 0.40
N MET A 171 -26.32 -14.99 0.17
CA MET A 171 -24.95 -14.62 -0.19
C MET A 171 -24.85 -14.26 -1.67
N LYS A 172 -23.93 -13.36 -2.02
CA LYS A 172 -23.65 -12.98 -3.42
C LYS A 172 -22.92 -14.11 -4.13
N GLN A 173 -23.46 -14.54 -5.27
CA GLN A 173 -22.80 -15.44 -6.22
C GLN A 173 -22.07 -14.63 -7.30
N ASN A 174 -20.98 -15.10 -7.91
CA ASN A 174 -20.37 -16.45 -7.73
C ASN A 174 -19.39 -16.54 -6.55
N THR A 175 -19.08 -15.42 -5.88
CA THR A 175 -18.13 -15.35 -4.77
C THR A 175 -18.40 -16.39 -3.68
N TRP A 176 -19.66 -16.56 -3.26
CA TRP A 176 -20.01 -17.54 -2.23
C TRP A 176 -19.70 -18.98 -2.67
N TYR A 177 -20.06 -19.35 -3.90
CA TYR A 177 -19.72 -20.66 -4.45
C TYR A 177 -18.21 -20.92 -4.42
N ASN A 178 -17.39 -19.92 -4.74
CA ASN A 178 -15.94 -20.08 -4.75
C ASN A 178 -15.30 -20.09 -3.35
N GLN A 179 -16.06 -19.87 -2.26
CA GLN A 179 -15.52 -20.00 -0.90
C GLN A 179 -15.20 -21.44 -0.49
N ILE A 180 -15.83 -22.42 -1.16
CA ILE A 180 -15.58 -23.85 -0.98
C ILE A 180 -14.56 -24.41 -1.98
N TRP A 181 -13.83 -23.52 -2.67
CA TRP A 181 -12.92 -23.88 -3.74
C TRP A 181 -11.47 -23.49 -3.43
N GLY A 182 -10.57 -24.44 -3.69
CA GLY A 182 -9.13 -24.33 -3.45
C GLY A 182 -8.66 -24.97 -2.15
N TYR A 183 -7.52 -24.48 -1.65
CA TYR A 183 -6.98 -24.92 -0.38
C TYR A 183 -7.62 -24.15 0.76
N ASP A 184 -7.81 -24.81 1.90
CA ASP A 184 -8.24 -24.18 3.14
C ASP A 184 -9.54 -23.38 2.95
N THR A 185 -10.62 -24.11 2.74
CA THR A 185 -11.95 -23.60 2.37
C THR A 185 -12.91 -23.63 3.55
N VAL A 186 -14.03 -22.90 3.44
CA VAL A 186 -15.02 -22.72 4.53
C VAL A 186 -15.72 -24.05 4.93
N ASP A 187 -15.48 -25.13 4.22
CA ASP A 187 -15.91 -26.50 4.54
C ASP A 187 -14.74 -27.48 4.79
N LYS A 188 -13.52 -27.13 4.40
CA LYS A 188 -12.30 -27.96 4.53
C LYS A 188 -11.10 -27.10 4.89
N ASN A 189 -11.06 -26.72 6.15
CA ASN A 189 -10.08 -25.80 6.70
C ASN A 189 -8.84 -26.48 7.26
N ASN A 190 -7.73 -25.74 7.27
CA ASN A 190 -6.49 -26.14 7.94
C ASN A 190 -6.45 -25.72 9.43
N ALA A 191 -7.13 -24.62 9.81
CA ALA A 191 -7.24 -24.19 11.21
C ALA A 191 -8.38 -23.19 11.41
N ASP A 192 -9.13 -23.32 12.52
CA ASP A 192 -10.30 -22.50 12.85
C ASP A 192 -9.96 -21.16 13.53
N PHE A 193 -10.25 -20.06 12.82
CA PHE A 193 -10.19 -18.70 13.37
C PHE A 193 -11.57 -18.06 13.57
N GLY A 194 -12.67 -18.73 13.21
CA GLY A 194 -14.04 -18.27 13.36
C GLY A 194 -14.63 -17.52 12.16
N VAL A 195 -15.94 -17.29 12.20
CA VAL A 195 -16.70 -16.53 11.19
C VAL A 195 -17.46 -15.39 11.85
N TRP A 196 -17.50 -14.26 11.16
CA TRP A 196 -18.22 -13.07 11.59
C TRP A 196 -19.22 -12.60 10.55
N VAL A 197 -20.38 -12.14 11.03
CA VAL A 197 -21.20 -11.19 10.28
C VAL A 197 -20.75 -9.80 10.69
N GLN A 198 -20.57 -8.89 9.73
CA GLN A 198 -19.99 -7.58 9.99
C GLN A 198 -20.61 -6.47 9.13
N ASN A 199 -20.19 -5.24 9.40
CA ASN A 199 -20.56 -4.02 8.69
C ASN A 199 -22.06 -3.67 8.78
N ALA A 200 -22.62 -3.77 9.99
CA ALA A 200 -23.96 -3.29 10.29
C ALA A 200 -23.97 -2.56 11.64
N LEU A 201 -24.65 -1.41 11.71
CA LEU A 201 -24.69 -0.59 12.93
C LEU A 201 -25.19 -1.36 14.16
N ALA A 202 -26.17 -2.25 13.97
CA ALA A 202 -26.71 -3.10 15.05
C ALA A 202 -25.67 -4.06 15.67
N LEU A 203 -24.53 -4.26 15.02
CA LEU A 203 -23.42 -5.09 15.51
C LEU A 203 -22.35 -4.27 16.25
N LEU A 204 -22.51 -2.95 16.38
CA LEU A 204 -21.54 -2.06 17.02
C LEU A 204 -21.68 -2.12 18.54
N THR A 205 -21.06 -3.13 19.16
CA THR A 205 -21.23 -3.43 20.59
C THR A 205 -19.95 -3.41 21.40
N GLU A 206 -18.79 -3.66 20.76
CA GLU A 206 -17.49 -3.76 21.44
C GLU A 206 -16.60 -2.55 21.14
N GLY A 207 -15.71 -2.20 22.07
CA GLY A 207 -14.73 -1.11 21.86
C GLY A 207 -13.77 -1.41 20.72
N GLY A 208 -13.36 -0.38 19.99
CA GLY A 208 -12.51 -0.49 18.79
C GLY A 208 -13.28 -0.91 17.53
N GLN A 209 -14.61 -0.96 17.58
CA GLN A 209 -15.45 -1.23 16.41
C GLN A 209 -15.95 0.06 15.77
N PHE A 210 -16.16 0.05 14.44
CA PHE A 210 -16.74 1.17 13.70
C PHE A 210 -17.80 0.73 12.67
N TYR A 211 -18.66 1.66 12.28
CA TYR A 211 -19.59 1.52 11.17
C TYR A 211 -19.62 2.82 10.35
N LEU A 212 -19.48 2.70 9.01
CA LEU A 212 -19.60 3.83 8.09
C LEU A 212 -20.96 3.76 7.39
N ASP A 213 -21.85 4.69 7.73
CA ASP A 213 -23.08 4.92 6.99
C ASP A 213 -22.78 5.87 5.83
N SER A 214 -22.34 5.29 4.71
CA SER A 214 -22.03 6.06 3.50
C SER A 214 -23.21 6.89 3.01
N ALA A 215 -24.44 6.37 3.13
CA ALA A 215 -25.62 7.03 2.58
C ALA A 215 -26.03 8.23 3.44
N ALA A 216 -25.96 8.08 4.77
CA ALA A 216 -26.25 9.17 5.70
C ALA A 216 -25.09 10.16 5.89
N GLY A 217 -23.89 9.87 5.37
CA GLY A 217 -22.71 10.71 5.59
C GLY A 217 -22.28 10.71 7.07
N LYS A 218 -22.35 9.55 7.73
CA LYS A 218 -21.99 9.43 9.15
C LYS A 218 -21.05 8.27 9.39
N ILE A 219 -20.09 8.48 10.29
CA ILE A 219 -19.27 7.41 10.86
C ILE A 219 -19.59 7.24 12.34
N TYR A 220 -19.69 6.00 12.78
CA TYR A 220 -19.94 5.60 14.15
C TYR A 220 -18.75 4.82 14.67
N TYR A 221 -18.34 5.09 15.90
CA TYR A 221 -17.22 4.44 16.55
C TYR A 221 -17.54 4.17 18.01
N LYS A 222 -17.23 2.97 18.49
CA LYS A 222 -17.26 2.67 19.93
C LYS A 222 -15.82 2.68 20.45
N PRO A 223 -15.44 3.63 21.31
CA PRO A 223 -14.06 3.76 21.76
C PRO A 223 -13.60 2.55 22.57
N LEU A 224 -12.29 2.27 22.50
CA LEU A 224 -11.65 1.37 23.47
C LEU A 224 -11.67 2.01 24.87
N SER A 225 -11.62 1.16 25.90
CA SER A 225 -11.51 1.65 27.28
C SER A 225 -10.26 2.53 27.42
N GLY A 226 -10.44 3.73 27.98
CA GLY A 226 -9.38 4.72 28.18
C GLY A 226 -9.12 5.67 27.01
N GLU A 227 -9.80 5.51 25.87
CA GLU A 227 -9.67 6.48 24.78
C GLU A 227 -10.40 7.78 25.08
N ASN A 228 -9.67 8.89 24.99
CA ASN A 228 -10.23 10.23 25.11
C ASN A 228 -10.71 10.74 23.75
N MET A 229 -12.03 10.76 23.55
CA MET A 229 -12.65 11.20 22.30
C MET A 229 -12.48 12.70 21.99
N ALA A 230 -12.14 13.54 22.97
CA ALA A 230 -11.86 14.95 22.74
C ALA A 230 -10.51 15.19 22.03
N SER A 231 -9.56 14.25 22.15
CA SER A 231 -8.21 14.36 21.60
C SER A 231 -7.83 13.18 20.71
N VAL A 232 -8.82 12.39 20.28
CA VAL A 232 -8.59 11.16 19.53
C VAL A 232 -8.00 11.47 18.16
N TYR A 233 -6.94 10.76 17.78
CA TYR A 233 -6.35 10.87 16.45
C TYR A 233 -7.02 9.86 15.52
N THR A 234 -7.88 10.34 14.62
CA THR A 234 -8.70 9.46 13.79
C THR A 234 -8.63 9.79 12.30
N TYR A 235 -8.40 8.77 11.46
CA TYR A 235 -8.41 8.87 10.01
C TYR A 235 -9.25 7.77 9.39
N LEU A 236 -10.14 8.15 8.47
CA LEU A 236 -10.85 7.23 7.59
C LEU A 236 -10.03 7.07 6.31
N GLY A 237 -9.55 5.86 6.00
CA GLY A 237 -8.78 5.63 4.77
C GLY A 237 -9.68 5.72 3.53
N LEU A 238 -9.30 6.49 2.52
CA LEU A 238 -10.11 6.70 1.30
C LEU A 238 -9.37 6.29 0.02
N SER A 239 -8.10 6.65 -0.10
CA SER A 239 -7.27 6.24 -1.24
C SER A 239 -6.76 4.81 -1.06
N GLU A 240 -6.74 4.03 -2.14
CA GLU A 240 -6.10 2.71 -2.14
C GLU A 240 -4.59 2.79 -2.38
N THR A 241 -4.17 3.80 -3.14
CA THR A 241 -2.79 4.02 -3.57
C THR A 241 -2.39 5.46 -3.29
N LEU A 242 -1.16 5.67 -2.84
CA LEU A 242 -0.55 6.97 -2.58
C LEU A 242 0.45 7.34 -3.65
N ILE A 243 1.36 6.41 -3.98
CA ILE A 243 2.44 6.61 -4.93
C ILE A 243 2.38 5.53 -6.00
N VAL A 244 2.50 5.95 -7.25
CA VAL A 244 2.53 5.06 -8.42
C VAL A 244 3.76 5.43 -9.22
N ILE A 245 4.68 4.49 -9.41
CA ILE A 245 5.89 4.66 -10.18
C ILE A 245 5.80 3.66 -11.33
N GLY A 246 5.38 4.15 -12.50
CA GLY A 246 4.98 3.30 -13.61
C GLY A 246 5.25 3.93 -14.96
N GLY A 247 6.26 3.41 -15.66
CA GLY A 247 6.58 3.80 -17.04
C GLY A 247 6.00 2.81 -18.03
N THR A 248 6.59 2.78 -19.23
CA THR A 248 6.41 1.65 -20.14
C THR A 248 7.66 0.78 -20.11
N TYR A 249 7.61 -0.45 -20.62
CA TYR A 249 8.83 -1.26 -20.74
C TYR A 249 9.87 -0.65 -21.71
N ALA A 250 9.45 0.22 -22.63
CA ALA A 250 10.34 0.93 -23.54
C ALA A 250 10.94 2.20 -22.91
N ASP A 251 10.21 2.81 -21.98
CA ASP A 251 10.55 4.05 -21.31
C ASP A 251 10.19 3.95 -19.81
N PRO A 252 11.01 3.21 -19.03
CA PRO A 252 10.73 2.98 -17.62
C PRO A 252 10.98 4.25 -16.80
N VAL A 253 10.30 4.38 -15.64
CA VAL A 253 10.65 5.47 -14.69
C VAL A 253 11.98 5.15 -14.04
N HIS A 254 12.87 6.13 -13.88
CA HIS A 254 14.17 5.85 -13.28
C HIS A 254 14.79 6.97 -12.47
N ASP A 255 15.71 6.58 -11.58
CA ASP A 255 16.55 7.48 -10.79
C ASP A 255 15.74 8.44 -9.91
N ILE A 256 14.88 7.87 -9.05
CA ILE A 256 14.09 8.63 -8.07
C ILE A 256 14.30 8.03 -6.67
N SER A 257 14.50 8.88 -5.67
CA SER A 257 14.61 8.45 -4.28
C SER A 257 13.68 9.20 -3.34
N PHE A 258 13.08 8.48 -2.39
CA PHE A 258 12.25 8.99 -1.31
C PHE A 258 12.96 8.74 0.03
N GLN A 259 13.16 9.78 0.82
CA GLN A 259 13.91 9.71 2.07
C GLN A 259 13.13 10.31 3.24
N ASP A 260 13.02 9.56 4.33
CA ASP A 260 12.44 9.96 5.63
C ASP A 260 10.97 10.41 5.58
N LEU A 261 10.28 10.12 4.48
CA LEU A 261 8.85 10.37 4.28
C LEU A 261 7.99 9.30 4.94
N ASN A 262 6.87 9.71 5.53
CA ASN A 262 5.87 8.79 6.06
C ASN A 262 4.71 8.61 5.09
N PHE A 263 4.12 7.42 5.06
CA PHE A 263 3.00 7.06 4.19
C PHE A 263 1.90 6.43 5.04
N ALA A 264 0.66 6.91 4.93
CA ALA A 264 -0.40 6.44 5.80
C ALA A 264 -1.84 6.56 5.29
N HIS A 265 -2.73 5.84 5.98
CA HIS A 265 -4.18 5.96 5.94
C HIS A 265 -4.80 5.58 4.58
N THR A 266 -4.44 4.42 4.04
CA THR A 266 -5.08 3.86 2.83
C THR A 266 -6.22 2.89 3.16
N THR A 267 -7.03 2.55 2.16
CA THR A 267 -8.08 1.51 2.22
C THR A 267 -7.88 0.50 1.09
N TRP A 268 -8.70 -0.55 1.03
CA TRP A 268 -8.85 -1.37 -0.18
C TRP A 268 -10.29 -1.89 -0.26
N LEU A 269 -10.98 -1.61 -1.36
CA LEU A 269 -12.44 -1.76 -1.46
C LEU A 269 -12.88 -3.03 -2.18
N GLN A 270 -12.00 -3.70 -2.93
CA GLN A 270 -12.35 -4.94 -3.65
C GLN A 270 -13.06 -5.97 -2.75
N PRO A 271 -12.60 -6.24 -1.50
CA PRO A 271 -13.25 -7.22 -0.65
C PRO A 271 -14.69 -6.86 -0.26
N ALA A 272 -15.11 -5.60 -0.38
CA ALA A 272 -16.49 -5.17 -0.14
C ALA A 272 -17.38 -5.35 -1.38
N ASN A 273 -16.82 -5.36 -2.59
CA ASN A 273 -17.58 -5.42 -3.84
C ASN A 273 -17.80 -6.88 -4.30
N ILE A 274 -16.70 -7.60 -4.50
CA ILE A 274 -16.71 -8.96 -5.05
C ILE A 274 -16.26 -10.01 -4.03
N GLY A 275 -15.98 -9.59 -2.80
CA GLY A 275 -15.40 -10.44 -1.78
C GLY A 275 -13.89 -10.60 -1.93
N TYR A 276 -13.34 -11.48 -1.11
CA TYR A 276 -11.92 -11.79 -1.11
C TYR A 276 -11.77 -13.26 -0.76
N ILE A 277 -11.23 -14.01 -1.71
CA ILE A 277 -11.08 -15.46 -1.62
C ILE A 277 -9.58 -15.72 -1.68
N ASP A 278 -8.92 -15.45 -0.56
CA ASP A 278 -7.49 -15.68 -0.42
C ASP A 278 -7.16 -17.15 -0.64
N GLN A 279 -6.10 -17.39 -1.40
CA GLN A 279 -5.54 -18.72 -1.57
C GLN A 279 -4.19 -18.79 -0.87
N GLN A 280 -3.36 -17.74 -0.98
CA GLN A 280 -2.11 -17.64 -0.25
C GLN A 280 -1.56 -16.22 -0.27
N THR A 281 -1.25 -15.66 0.90
CA THR A 281 -0.40 -14.47 1.08
C THR A 281 -0.85 -13.25 0.23
N GLY A 282 -2.15 -12.99 0.11
CA GLY A 282 -2.63 -11.86 -0.70
C GLY A 282 -3.01 -12.21 -2.13
N GLY A 283 -2.65 -13.40 -2.62
CA GLY A 283 -3.10 -13.92 -3.90
C GLY A 283 -4.50 -14.50 -3.77
N ASN A 284 -5.43 -13.97 -4.55
CA ASN A 284 -6.86 -14.24 -4.39
C ASN A 284 -7.59 -14.48 -5.70
N ILE A 285 -8.65 -15.28 -5.62
CA ILE A 285 -9.61 -15.40 -6.70
C ILE A 285 -10.47 -14.14 -6.74
N CYS A 286 -10.58 -13.53 -7.91
CA CYS A 286 -11.24 -12.24 -8.10
C CYS A 286 -12.10 -12.15 -9.36
N GLU A 287 -12.10 -13.18 -10.20
CA GLU A 287 -13.01 -13.21 -11.35
C GLU A 287 -14.43 -13.56 -10.87
N ASP A 288 -15.43 -12.85 -11.37
CA ASP A 288 -16.84 -13.12 -11.05
C ASP A 288 -17.39 -14.28 -11.89
N LYS A 289 -16.78 -15.45 -11.75
CA LYS A 289 -17.18 -16.68 -12.44
C LYS A 289 -17.09 -17.88 -11.50
N THR A 290 -17.80 -18.95 -11.85
CA THR A 290 -17.65 -20.24 -11.17
C THR A 290 -16.48 -21.01 -11.78
N TYR A 291 -15.65 -21.62 -10.93
CA TYR A 291 -14.56 -22.48 -11.38
C TYR A 291 -14.95 -23.95 -11.31
N ASP A 292 -14.47 -24.73 -12.28
CA ASP A 292 -14.58 -26.19 -12.23
C ASP A 292 -13.69 -26.73 -11.08
N SER A 293 -14.30 -27.52 -10.20
CA SER A 293 -13.63 -28.22 -9.09
C SER A 293 -12.53 -29.19 -9.53
N SER A 294 -12.50 -29.61 -10.80
CA SER A 294 -11.54 -30.60 -11.29
C SER A 294 -10.12 -30.07 -11.49
N ASN A 295 -9.93 -28.74 -11.61
CA ASN A 295 -8.64 -28.19 -12.05
C ASN A 295 -8.25 -26.86 -11.38
N PHE A 296 -8.08 -26.89 -10.06
CA PHE A 296 -7.66 -25.75 -9.25
C PHE A 296 -6.40 -25.04 -9.77
N GLU A 297 -5.35 -25.82 -10.02
CA GLU A 297 -4.02 -25.31 -10.38
C GLU A 297 -4.04 -24.53 -11.70
N SER A 298 -4.89 -24.89 -12.66
CA SER A 298 -5.01 -24.19 -13.95
C SER A 298 -5.46 -22.73 -13.84
N THR A 299 -6.02 -22.33 -12.70
CA THR A 299 -6.56 -20.97 -12.51
C THR A 299 -5.55 -20.01 -11.89
N ARG A 300 -4.50 -20.53 -11.24
CA ARG A 300 -3.45 -19.72 -10.58
C ARG A 300 -2.89 -18.62 -11.46
N PRO A 301 -2.63 -18.84 -12.77
CA PRO A 301 -2.15 -17.79 -13.67
C PRO A 301 -3.06 -16.56 -13.79
N ASN A 302 -4.33 -16.68 -13.39
CA ASN A 302 -5.37 -15.67 -13.58
C ASN A 302 -5.83 -15.00 -12.29
N TRP A 303 -5.26 -15.37 -11.13
CA TRP A 303 -5.62 -14.78 -9.85
C TRP A 303 -5.26 -13.29 -9.76
N CYS A 304 -5.88 -12.62 -8.80
CA CYS A 304 -5.51 -11.27 -8.41
C CYS A 304 -4.45 -11.26 -7.33
N GLN A 305 -3.55 -10.31 -7.46
CA GLN A 305 -2.63 -9.94 -6.41
C GLN A 305 -3.25 -8.79 -5.61
N MET A 306 -3.16 -8.86 -4.28
CA MET A 306 -3.51 -7.73 -3.41
C MET A 306 -2.63 -6.51 -3.77
N PRO A 307 -3.22 -5.33 -4.03
CA PRO A 307 -2.47 -4.13 -4.37
C PRO A 307 -1.76 -3.54 -3.15
N SER A 308 -0.73 -2.73 -3.42
CA SER A 308 0.00 -1.97 -2.41
C SER A 308 -0.30 -0.47 -2.48
N ALA A 309 -0.11 0.23 -1.36
CA ALA A 309 -0.26 1.68 -1.25
C ALA A 309 0.81 2.44 -2.07
N ILE A 310 1.99 1.85 -2.21
CA ILE A 310 3.06 2.32 -3.10
C ILE A 310 3.28 1.23 -4.15
N GLN A 311 3.25 1.59 -5.43
CA GLN A 311 3.33 0.65 -6.54
C GLN A 311 4.47 1.04 -7.47
N ILE A 312 5.34 0.09 -7.80
CA ILE A 312 6.56 0.31 -8.57
C ILE A 312 6.68 -0.76 -9.65
N SER A 313 6.44 -0.42 -10.91
CA SER A 313 6.56 -1.33 -12.07
C SER A 313 7.10 -0.58 -13.28
N ALA A 314 7.70 -1.31 -14.23
CA ALA A 314 8.40 -0.72 -15.39
C ALA A 314 9.28 0.47 -14.94
N ALA A 315 10.17 0.19 -13.99
CA ALA A 315 10.95 1.21 -13.29
C ALA A 315 12.34 0.71 -12.93
N LYS A 316 13.31 1.63 -12.82
CA LYS A 316 14.71 1.34 -12.54
C LYS A 316 15.33 2.30 -11.52
N ASN A 317 16.23 1.84 -10.66
CA ASN A 317 16.99 2.73 -9.76
C ASN A 317 16.06 3.57 -8.86
N ILE A 318 15.10 2.92 -8.22
CA ILE A 318 14.16 3.57 -7.29
C ILE A 318 14.54 3.21 -5.87
N VAL A 319 14.63 4.22 -4.99
CA VAL A 319 15.00 4.02 -3.58
C VAL A 319 13.94 4.60 -2.66
N PHE A 320 13.51 3.83 -1.68
CA PHE A 320 12.80 4.31 -0.50
C PHE A 320 13.69 4.04 0.72
N SER A 321 14.01 5.07 1.49
CA SER A 321 14.90 4.98 2.64
C SER A 321 14.31 5.70 3.86
N GLY A 322 14.28 5.05 5.01
CA GLY A 322 13.74 5.63 6.23
C GLY A 322 12.21 5.79 6.21
N GLY A 323 11.72 6.57 7.16
CA GLY A 323 10.30 6.91 7.28
C GLY A 323 9.40 5.79 7.83
N ASN A 324 8.12 6.12 8.04
CA ASN A 324 7.11 5.22 8.57
C ASN A 324 6.06 4.85 7.51
N TYR A 325 5.75 3.56 7.41
CA TYR A 325 4.72 3.00 6.54
C TYR A 325 3.63 2.44 7.45
N ALA A 326 2.61 3.25 7.71
CA ALA A 326 1.68 3.02 8.80
C ALA A 326 0.22 3.04 8.37
N MET A 327 -0.63 2.22 9.01
CA MET A 327 -2.09 2.32 8.84
C MET A 327 -2.51 2.22 7.35
N MET A 328 -2.16 1.12 6.71
CA MET A 328 -2.41 0.89 5.27
C MET A 328 -3.40 -0.25 5.06
N GLY A 329 -4.46 0.00 4.29
CA GLY A 329 -5.64 -0.88 4.19
C GLY A 329 -5.43 -2.18 3.41
N ALA A 330 -4.33 -2.29 2.66
CA ALA A 330 -3.89 -3.49 1.96
C ALA A 330 -2.36 -3.63 2.08
N GLY A 331 -1.64 -3.80 0.97
CA GLY A 331 -0.18 -3.90 0.96
C GLY A 331 0.51 -2.54 1.20
N GLY A 332 1.76 -2.58 1.66
CA GLY A 332 2.58 -1.40 1.88
C GLY A 332 3.25 -0.93 0.59
N ILE A 333 4.35 -1.61 0.22
CA ILE A 333 5.10 -1.35 -1.02
C ILE A 333 5.05 -2.58 -1.94
N GLY A 334 4.68 -2.35 -3.18
CA GLY A 334 4.63 -3.34 -4.25
C GLY A 334 5.70 -3.06 -5.30
N ILE A 335 6.64 -4.00 -5.48
CA ILE A 335 7.77 -3.91 -6.39
C ILE A 335 7.58 -4.95 -7.48
N GLY A 336 7.41 -4.51 -8.71
CA GLY A 336 7.20 -5.38 -9.85
C GLY A 336 5.96 -6.26 -9.67
N ASN A 337 4.86 -5.72 -9.15
CA ASN A 337 3.59 -6.44 -9.01
C ASN A 337 2.94 -6.69 -10.36
N ASP A 338 2.01 -7.64 -10.41
CA ASP A 338 1.25 -7.92 -11.63
C ASP A 338 0.46 -6.70 -12.13
N ALA A 339 0.13 -6.70 -13.42
CA ALA A 339 -0.66 -5.66 -14.06
C ALA A 339 -2.00 -5.37 -13.35
N ASN A 340 -2.61 -6.37 -12.70
CA ASN A 340 -3.86 -6.20 -11.95
C ASN A 340 -3.69 -5.68 -10.51
N ALA A 341 -2.45 -5.52 -10.05
CA ALA A 341 -2.10 -4.90 -8.77
C ALA A 341 -1.34 -3.57 -8.94
N HIS A 342 -1.15 -3.12 -10.18
CA HIS A 342 -0.55 -1.83 -10.51
C HIS A 342 -1.57 -0.96 -11.28
N ILE A 343 -1.93 0.22 -10.77
CA ILE A 343 -3.07 0.98 -11.32
C ILE A 343 -2.86 1.54 -12.73
N THR A 344 -1.63 1.50 -13.26
CA THR A 344 -1.37 1.85 -14.66
C THR A 344 -1.75 0.72 -15.63
N GLY A 345 -1.96 -0.50 -15.13
CA GLY A 345 -2.09 -1.72 -15.94
C GLY A 345 -0.74 -2.26 -16.44
N THR A 346 0.36 -1.55 -16.24
CA THR A 346 1.72 -2.04 -16.52
C THR A 346 2.33 -2.57 -15.24
N GLY A 347 2.42 -3.90 -15.13
CA GLY A 347 3.05 -4.59 -14.00
C GLY A 347 4.52 -4.94 -14.27
N LEU A 348 5.14 -5.65 -13.33
CA LEU A 348 6.48 -6.25 -13.43
C LEU A 348 7.58 -5.26 -13.91
N GLY A 349 8.70 -5.76 -14.43
CA GLY A 349 9.77 -4.94 -15.02
C GLY A 349 10.45 -3.97 -14.05
N ALA A 350 10.53 -4.32 -12.77
CA ALA A 350 11.22 -3.54 -11.75
C ALA A 350 12.70 -3.95 -11.67
N ASN A 351 13.62 -2.99 -11.80
CA ASN A 351 15.06 -3.24 -11.80
C ASN A 351 15.81 -2.34 -10.80
N ASN A 352 16.69 -2.89 -9.97
CA ASN A 352 17.49 -2.09 -9.03
C ASN A 352 16.61 -1.20 -8.13
N ILE A 353 15.72 -1.85 -7.37
CA ILE A 353 14.80 -1.18 -6.45
C ILE A 353 15.25 -1.47 -5.02
N ALA A 354 15.35 -0.45 -4.19
CA ALA A 354 15.82 -0.61 -2.82
C ALA A 354 14.83 -0.02 -1.80
N ILE A 355 14.43 -0.84 -0.83
CA ILE A 355 13.61 -0.42 0.32
C ILE A 355 14.44 -0.59 1.58
N LYS A 356 14.82 0.53 2.21
CA LYS A 356 15.81 0.56 3.29
C LYS A 356 15.28 1.26 4.52
N ASP A 357 15.68 0.74 5.68
CA ASP A 357 15.58 1.44 6.98
C ASP A 357 14.17 1.97 7.35
N GLY A 358 13.11 1.41 6.76
CA GLY A 358 11.73 1.82 6.99
C GLY A 358 11.11 1.13 8.20
N TYR A 359 10.18 1.82 8.86
CA TYR A 359 9.37 1.25 9.94
C TYR A 359 7.93 0.97 9.46
N PHE A 360 7.56 -0.30 9.39
CA PHE A 360 6.25 -0.77 8.96
C PHE A 360 5.40 -1.17 10.15
N THR A 361 4.22 -0.56 10.29
CA THR A 361 3.28 -0.95 11.33
C THR A 361 1.83 -0.79 10.90
N GLN A 362 0.94 -1.68 11.33
CA GLN A 362 -0.48 -1.59 10.93
C GLN A 362 -0.66 -1.49 9.41
N VAL A 363 0.17 -2.22 8.67
CA VAL A 363 -0.08 -2.57 7.28
C VAL A 363 -0.94 -3.82 7.28
N MET A 364 -2.13 -3.73 6.70
CA MET A 364 -3.15 -4.77 6.83
C MET A 364 -2.80 -6.04 6.06
N GLY A 365 -2.13 -5.89 4.92
CA GLY A 365 -1.66 -6.96 4.03
C GLY A 365 -0.15 -7.16 4.08
N ASN A 366 0.44 -7.56 2.94
CA ASN A 366 1.90 -7.69 2.83
C ASN A 366 2.58 -6.33 3.01
N SER A 367 3.57 -6.21 3.90
CA SER A 367 4.22 -4.91 4.09
C SER A 367 5.10 -4.53 2.89
N ILE A 368 5.84 -5.50 2.36
CA ILE A 368 6.54 -5.38 1.08
C ILE A 368 6.22 -6.61 0.23
N THR A 369 5.87 -6.40 -1.02
CA THR A 369 5.72 -7.46 -2.03
C THR A 369 6.71 -7.23 -3.16
N ALA A 370 7.58 -8.19 -3.44
CA ALA A 370 8.52 -8.20 -4.55
C ALA A 370 8.12 -9.30 -5.54
N GLY A 371 7.72 -8.90 -6.74
CA GLY A 371 7.23 -9.78 -7.79
C GLY A 371 5.72 -9.85 -7.94
N GLY A 372 5.29 -10.59 -8.96
CA GLY A 372 3.90 -10.94 -9.27
C GLY A 372 3.61 -12.42 -9.01
N ILE A 373 2.35 -12.82 -9.13
CA ILE A 373 1.86 -14.19 -8.93
C ILE A 373 1.24 -14.80 -10.19
N ARG A 374 1.09 -14.02 -11.28
CA ARG A 374 0.48 -14.50 -12.53
C ARG A 374 1.50 -15.16 -13.46
N ALA A 375 1.00 -15.78 -14.54
CA ALA A 375 1.83 -16.50 -15.52
C ALA A 375 3.03 -15.67 -16.00
N ASP A 376 2.79 -14.42 -16.36
CA ASP A 376 3.81 -13.50 -16.86
C ASP A 376 4.88 -13.13 -15.81
N ALA A 377 4.58 -13.26 -14.51
CA ALA A 377 5.59 -13.10 -13.47
C ALA A 377 6.57 -14.28 -13.46
N HIS A 378 6.06 -15.50 -13.67
CA HIS A 378 6.87 -16.73 -13.68
C HIS A 378 7.58 -16.97 -15.01
N HIS A 379 6.88 -16.78 -16.12
CA HIS A 379 7.34 -16.97 -17.50
C HIS A 379 7.00 -15.72 -18.31
N PRO A 380 7.82 -14.67 -18.23
CA PRO A 380 7.49 -13.41 -18.86
C PRO A 380 7.41 -13.55 -20.37
N SER A 381 6.30 -13.09 -20.96
CA SER A 381 6.13 -13.01 -22.41
C SER A 381 7.03 -11.95 -23.08
N ASP A 382 7.54 -11.01 -22.30
CA ASP A 382 8.57 -10.04 -22.68
C ASP A 382 9.73 -10.08 -21.67
N ALA A 383 10.97 -10.18 -22.14
CA ALA A 383 12.15 -10.24 -21.27
C ALA A 383 12.25 -9.03 -20.30
N ARG A 384 11.74 -7.86 -20.70
CA ARG A 384 11.77 -6.61 -19.92
C ARG A 384 10.86 -6.65 -18.69
N MET A 385 9.93 -7.59 -18.63
CA MET A 385 9.07 -7.82 -17.47
C MET A 385 9.82 -8.47 -16.30
N THR A 386 11.05 -8.95 -16.51
CA THR A 386 11.83 -9.59 -15.44
C THR A 386 12.13 -8.60 -14.31
N ASN A 387 11.57 -8.86 -13.13
CA ASN A 387 11.96 -8.19 -11.91
C ASN A 387 13.37 -8.64 -11.49
N SER A 388 14.24 -7.71 -11.11
CA SER A 388 15.63 -8.06 -10.76
C SER A 388 16.32 -7.01 -9.89
N GLN A 389 17.32 -7.42 -9.12
CA GLN A 389 18.12 -6.54 -8.27
C GLN A 389 17.26 -5.78 -7.24
N ILE A 390 16.39 -6.48 -6.54
CA ILE A 390 15.59 -5.90 -5.46
C ILE A 390 16.36 -6.04 -4.16
N GLU A 391 16.54 -4.94 -3.43
CA GLU A 391 17.17 -4.91 -2.11
C GLU A 391 16.15 -4.51 -1.05
N ILE A 392 16.01 -5.33 0.00
CA ILE A 392 15.18 -5.03 1.16
C ILE A 392 16.07 -5.20 2.40
N SER A 393 16.48 -4.11 3.03
CA SER A 393 17.48 -4.12 4.10
C SER A 393 17.15 -3.11 5.22
N GLY A 394 17.53 -3.40 6.46
CA GLY A 394 17.36 -2.46 7.59
C GLY A 394 15.92 -2.15 8.03
N ASN A 395 14.90 -2.74 7.40
CA ASN A 395 13.50 -2.46 7.72
C ASN A 395 13.04 -3.16 9.01
N ILE A 396 12.16 -2.49 9.77
CA ILE A 396 11.51 -3.01 10.97
C ILE A 396 10.03 -3.22 10.70
N PHE A 397 9.50 -4.39 11.08
CA PHE A 397 8.08 -4.75 10.91
C PHE A 397 7.45 -5.03 12.28
N TYR A 398 6.46 -4.23 12.65
CA TYR A 398 5.79 -4.34 13.95
C TYR A 398 4.28 -4.33 13.79
N ASN A 399 3.59 -5.37 14.28
CA ASN A 399 2.12 -5.46 14.25
C ASN A 399 1.53 -5.22 12.84
N VAL A 400 2.08 -5.93 11.86
CA VAL A 400 1.65 -5.96 10.44
C VAL A 400 0.80 -7.21 10.17
N SER A 401 0.17 -7.28 9.00
CA SER A 401 -0.76 -8.37 8.60
C SER A 401 -1.94 -8.50 9.56
N SER A 402 -2.44 -7.37 10.06
CA SER A 402 -3.41 -7.33 11.18
C SER A 402 -4.88 -7.51 10.76
N LEU A 403 -5.21 -7.38 9.47
CA LEU A 403 -6.56 -7.62 8.93
C LEU A 403 -6.58 -8.75 7.91
N PHE A 404 -5.54 -8.88 7.09
CA PHE A 404 -5.32 -10.03 6.23
C PHE A 404 -4.26 -10.93 6.87
N SER A 405 -4.71 -11.77 7.80
CA SER A 405 -3.92 -12.68 8.63
C SER A 405 -3.11 -13.74 7.87
N SER A 406 -3.43 -14.03 6.61
CA SER A 406 -2.63 -14.92 5.75
C SER A 406 -1.38 -14.23 5.16
N THR A 407 -1.36 -12.90 5.14
CA THR A 407 -0.24 -12.12 4.58
C THR A 407 1.00 -12.14 5.49
N VAL A 408 2.12 -11.68 4.94
CA VAL A 408 3.43 -11.71 5.60
C VAL A 408 4.12 -10.35 5.54
N PRO A 409 5.12 -10.07 6.40
CA PRO A 409 5.87 -8.82 6.31
C PRO A 409 6.52 -8.59 4.94
N ILE A 410 7.19 -9.62 4.40
CA ILE A 410 7.82 -9.57 3.07
C ILE A 410 7.37 -10.80 2.27
N LEU A 411 6.72 -10.58 1.14
CA LEU A 411 6.45 -11.60 0.13
C LEU A 411 7.40 -11.36 -1.05
N ALA A 412 8.28 -12.33 -1.33
CA ALA A 412 9.07 -12.36 -2.56
C ALA A 412 8.59 -13.53 -3.43
N THR A 413 8.39 -13.30 -4.72
CA THR A 413 7.93 -14.32 -5.68
C THR A 413 8.96 -14.51 -6.80
N TYR A 414 8.60 -14.21 -8.04
CA TYR A 414 9.44 -14.42 -9.21
C TYR A 414 10.32 -13.19 -9.47
N GLU A 415 11.59 -13.33 -9.15
CA GLU A 415 12.63 -12.31 -9.33
C GLU A 415 13.96 -12.94 -9.72
N ARG A 416 14.69 -12.30 -10.65
CA ARG A 416 16.02 -12.75 -11.07
C ARG A 416 17.09 -12.17 -10.14
N LEU A 417 17.68 -13.04 -9.33
CA LEU A 417 18.82 -12.71 -8.47
C LEU A 417 20.11 -12.53 -9.29
N ARG A 418 20.99 -11.62 -8.84
CA ARG A 418 22.26 -11.30 -9.54
C ARG A 418 23.42 -12.23 -9.18
N ASN A 419 23.37 -12.90 -8.03
CA ASN A 419 24.29 -13.90 -7.46
C ASN A 419 23.76 -14.24 -6.04
N ALA A 420 24.19 -15.35 -5.43
CA ALA A 420 23.67 -15.95 -4.20
C ALA A 420 23.23 -14.96 -3.08
N LEU A 421 22.15 -15.33 -2.36
CA LEU A 421 21.53 -14.61 -1.25
C LEU A 421 22.53 -13.79 -0.40
N VAL A 422 22.35 -12.47 -0.36
CA VAL A 422 22.61 -11.71 0.87
C VAL A 422 21.25 -11.29 1.43
N PHE A 423 20.52 -12.26 1.98
CA PHE A 423 19.59 -11.94 3.06
C PHE A 423 20.45 -11.61 4.28
N SER A 424 20.83 -10.35 4.45
CA SER A 424 21.26 -9.89 5.77
C SER A 424 20.02 -9.74 6.63
N LEU A 425 19.49 -10.85 7.13
CA LEU A 425 18.55 -10.87 8.25
C LEU A 425 19.32 -10.44 9.51
N ARG A 426 19.72 -9.16 9.61
CA ARG A 426 20.05 -8.58 10.91
C ARG A 426 18.71 -8.34 11.62
N SER A 427 18.30 -9.36 12.37
CA SER A 427 17.22 -9.29 13.37
C SER A 427 15.88 -8.77 12.84
N VAL A 428 15.10 -9.61 12.15
CA VAL A 428 13.65 -9.35 12.03
C VAL A 428 13.04 -9.63 13.41
N LEU A 429 12.88 -8.59 14.22
CA LEU A 429 12.08 -8.66 15.44
C LEU A 429 10.60 -8.71 15.04
N VAL A 430 10.08 -9.90 14.70
CA VAL A 430 8.63 -10.11 14.57
C VAL A 430 8.02 -10.18 15.97
N ALA A 431 7.75 -9.03 16.58
CA ALA A 431 6.92 -8.97 17.78
C ALA A 431 5.44 -9.06 17.36
N LYS A 432 4.89 -10.28 17.26
CA LYS A 432 3.44 -10.49 17.26
C LYS A 432 2.96 -10.44 18.70
N TYR A 433 2.12 -9.45 19.04
CA TYR A 433 1.38 -9.48 20.30
C TYR A 433 0.33 -10.59 20.20
N GLN A 434 0.69 -11.81 20.61
CA GLN A 434 -0.26 -12.88 20.85
C GLN A 434 -1.01 -12.54 22.14
N THR A 435 -2.33 -12.33 22.05
CA THR A 435 -3.21 -12.55 23.20
C THR A 435 -2.94 -13.94 23.78
N PRO A 436 -2.96 -14.14 25.11
CA PRO A 436 -2.49 -15.36 25.75
C PRO A 436 -3.50 -16.51 25.59
N GLN A 437 -3.63 -17.07 24.38
CA GLN A 437 -4.13 -18.41 24.09
C GLN A 437 -3.59 -18.81 22.70
N THR A 438 -2.98 -20.00 22.61
CA THR A 438 -2.52 -20.74 21.41
C THR A 438 -1.17 -20.35 20.76
N LYS A 439 -0.17 -21.21 21.02
CA LYS A 439 1.06 -21.36 20.22
C LYS A 439 0.68 -21.89 18.83
N VAL A 440 1.09 -21.20 17.76
CA VAL A 440 1.08 -21.76 16.40
C VAL A 440 2.44 -21.52 15.76
N SER A 441 3.16 -22.61 15.51
CA SER A 441 4.30 -22.65 14.59
C SER A 441 3.79 -22.41 13.17
N ARG A 442 4.19 -21.30 12.54
CA ARG A 442 3.99 -21.10 11.10
C ARG A 442 5.32 -21.35 10.39
N ARG A 443 5.35 -22.37 9.53
CA ARG A 443 6.45 -22.64 8.61
C ARG A 443 6.60 -21.44 7.66
N THR A 444 7.82 -20.92 7.55
CA THR A 444 8.27 -20.19 6.36
C THR A 444 8.18 -21.16 5.18
N GLY A 445 7.14 -21.00 4.35
CA GLY A 445 7.07 -21.66 3.05
C GLY A 445 7.94 -20.89 2.05
N TYR A 446 8.94 -21.55 1.50
CA TYR A 446 9.61 -21.10 0.30
C TYR A 446 8.67 -21.34 -0.89
N CYS A 447 8.49 -20.34 -1.75
CA CYS A 447 7.99 -20.53 -3.11
C CYS A 447 9.15 -20.82 -4.04
#